data_AF-A0A177ANF8-F1
#
_entry.id   AF-A0A177ANF8-F1
#
_cell.length_a   1.000
_cell.length_b   1.000
_cell.length_c   1.000
_cell.angle_alpha   90.00
_cell.angle_beta   90.00
_cell.angle_gamma   90.00
#
_symmetry.space_group_name_H-M   'P 1'
#
loop_
_entity.id
_entity.type
_entity.pdbx_description
1 polymer ?
#
loop_
_entity_poly.entity_id
_entity_poly.type
_entity_poly.pdbx_seq_one_letter_code
_entity_poly.pdbx_strand_id
1 'polypeptide(L)'
;MDMNVVTEKENMEYTCKKELKNLPNNVPRMSNKKKAFIEYCNKNQIAYNDDMKTELWYKVNKYVQEYVKPVVCSMSEAEGHEVTFSPPYHSDLDPIELIWAISKGEVGRQYSMGTNLSILKDRLEKS
;
A
#
# COMPACT_ATOMS: atom_id res chain seq x y z
N MET A 1 -30.15 0.10 2.90
CA MET A 1 -28.73 0.43 2.59
C MET A 1 -27.97 0.19 3.87
N ASP A 2 -27.28 -0.94 3.94
CA ASP A 2 -26.71 -1.45 5.18
C ASP A 2 -25.51 -0.61 5.61
N MET A 3 -25.74 0.16 6.67
CA MET A 3 -24.77 1.04 7.32
C MET A 3 -23.48 0.30 7.73
N ASN A 4 -23.54 -1.03 7.89
CA ASN A 4 -22.42 -1.89 8.25
C ASN A 4 -21.42 -2.14 7.09
N VAL A 5 -21.90 -2.18 5.84
CA VAL A 5 -21.03 -2.43 4.67
C VAL A 5 -20.17 -1.21 4.35
N VAL A 6 -20.72 -0.01 4.59
CA VAL A 6 -19.99 1.26 4.41
C VAL A 6 -18.84 1.35 5.41
N THR A 7 -19.10 1.02 6.69
CA THR A 7 -18.05 1.06 7.73
C THR A 7 -16.94 0.04 7.50
N GLU A 8 -17.22 -1.14 6.94
CA GLU A 8 -16.19 -2.14 6.64
C GLU A 8 -15.30 -1.72 5.46
N LYS A 9 -15.89 -1.15 4.40
CA LYS A 9 -15.12 -0.60 3.27
C LYS A 9 -14.22 0.56 3.69
N GLU A 10 -14.75 1.49 4.49
CA GLU A 10 -13.97 2.63 5.01
C GLU A 10 -12.84 2.16 5.93
N ASN A 11 -13.09 1.16 6.79
CA ASN A 11 -12.06 0.57 7.67
C ASN A 11 -10.99 -0.20 6.87
N MET A 12 -11.37 -0.92 5.80
CA MET A 12 -10.43 -1.60 4.90
C MET A 12 -9.54 -0.61 4.17
N GLU A 13 -10.13 0.41 3.55
CA GLU A 13 -9.41 1.44 2.80
C GLU A 13 -8.43 2.20 3.71
N TYR A 14 -8.85 2.53 4.94
CA TYR A 14 -7.99 3.14 5.95
C TYR A 14 -6.80 2.25 6.34
N THR A 15 -7.04 0.95 6.54
CA THR A 15 -5.99 0.01 6.94
C THR A 15 -4.97 -0.22 5.83
N CYS A 16 -5.41 -0.38 4.58
CA CYS A 16 -4.50 -0.56 3.46
C CYS A 16 -3.71 0.70 3.12
N LYS A 17 -4.31 1.90 3.19
CA LYS A 17 -3.58 3.17 3.05
C LYS A 17 -2.50 3.33 4.10
N LYS A 18 -2.77 2.89 5.34
CA LYS A 18 -1.80 2.91 6.44
C LYS A 18 -0.58 2.02 6.18
N GLU A 19 -0.75 0.87 5.54
CA GLU A 19 0.34 -0.08 5.26
C GLU A 19 1.19 0.30 4.04
N LEU A 20 0.68 1.19 3.17
CA LEU A 20 1.40 1.66 1.99
C LEU A 20 2.49 2.66 2.36
N LYS A 21 3.75 2.20 2.29
CA LYS A 21 4.95 2.98 2.65
C LYS A 21 5.37 4.03 1.60
N ASN A 22 4.79 4.00 0.40
CA ASN A 22 5.17 4.87 -0.72
C ASN A 22 4.37 6.17 -0.71
N LEU A 23 4.68 7.02 0.26
CA LEU A 23 4.13 8.37 0.37
C LEU A 23 4.94 9.36 -0.49
N PRO A 24 4.32 10.47 -0.92
CA PRO A 24 5.00 11.56 -1.62
C PRO A 24 6.24 12.08 -0.86
N ASN A 25 7.30 12.44 -1.59
CA ASN A 25 8.59 12.85 -1.00
C ASN A 25 8.51 14.11 -0.11
N ASN A 26 7.48 14.92 -0.27
CA ASN A 26 7.25 16.11 0.55
C ASN A 26 6.64 15.79 1.93
N VAL A 27 6.23 14.55 2.19
CA VAL A 27 5.74 14.13 3.50
C VAL A 27 6.93 13.90 4.43
N PRO A 28 7.01 14.59 5.59
CA PRO A 28 8.10 14.42 6.53
C PRO A 28 8.05 13.02 7.16
N ARG A 29 9.23 12.44 7.40
CA ARG A 29 9.45 11.17 8.08
C ARG A 29 9.97 11.40 9.50
N MET A 30 9.87 10.41 10.37
CA MET A 30 10.30 10.54 11.76
C MET A 30 11.80 10.87 11.94
N SER A 31 12.62 10.57 10.93
CA SER A 31 14.04 10.96 10.88
C SER A 31 14.26 12.47 10.65
N ASN A 32 13.26 13.20 10.13
CA ASN A 32 13.36 14.64 9.91
C ASN A 32 13.39 15.45 11.22
N LYS A 33 13.88 16.69 11.15
CA LYS A 33 13.96 17.61 12.30
C LYS A 33 12.58 18.19 12.62
N LYS A 34 12.37 18.67 13.87
CA LYS A 34 11.12 19.33 14.32
C LYS A 34 10.65 20.42 13.34
N LYS A 35 11.59 21.18 12.79
CA LYS A 35 11.32 22.24 11.78
C LYS A 35 10.53 21.74 10.57
N ALA A 36 10.85 20.55 10.05
CA ALA A 36 10.16 19.99 8.89
C ALA A 36 8.68 19.67 9.19
N PHE A 37 8.37 19.25 10.41
CA PHE A 37 6.99 19.02 10.84
C PHE A 37 6.23 20.33 10.97
N ILE A 38 6.85 21.36 11.56
CA ILE A 38 6.26 22.70 11.67
C ILE A 38 5.97 23.28 10.28
N GLU A 39 6.93 23.20 9.36
CA GLU A 39 6.75 23.64 7.96
C GLU A 39 5.61 22.87 7.28
N TYR A 40 5.52 21.55 7.49
CA TYR A 40 4.43 20.74 6.94
C TYR A 40 3.07 21.09 7.55
N CYS A 41 3.00 21.32 8.86
CA CYS A 41 1.77 21.75 9.54
C CYS A 41 1.29 23.09 9.00
N ASN A 42 2.19 24.07 8.86
CA ASN A 42 1.86 25.38 8.29
C ASN A 42 1.34 25.27 6.85
N LYS A 43 1.99 24.46 6.02
CA LYS A 43 1.59 24.27 4.62
C LYS A 43 0.21 23.62 4.48
N ASN A 44 -0.11 22.65 5.34
CA ASN A 44 -1.35 21.87 5.28
C ASN A 44 -2.41 22.34 6.28
N GLN A 45 -2.20 23.50 6.92
CA GLN A 45 -3.11 24.09 7.91
C GLN A 45 -3.46 23.14 9.09
N ILE A 46 -2.49 22.33 9.51
CA ILE A 46 -2.63 21.42 10.66
C ILE A 46 -2.36 22.21 11.93
N ALA A 47 -3.32 22.26 12.85
CA ALA A 47 -3.18 22.99 14.11
C ALA A 47 -2.14 22.36 15.05
N TYR A 48 -1.19 23.17 15.52
CA TYR A 48 -0.15 22.77 16.47
C TYR A 48 0.14 23.90 17.47
N ASN A 49 0.53 23.54 18.70
CA ASN A 49 0.92 24.50 19.75
C ASN A 49 2.45 24.51 19.89
N ASP A 50 2.99 24.64 21.10
CA ASP A 50 4.41 24.34 21.37
C ASP A 50 4.67 22.83 21.52
N ASP A 51 4.09 22.06 20.58
CA ASP A 51 4.08 20.61 20.62
C ASP A 51 5.49 20.04 20.51
N MET A 52 5.75 18.93 21.19
CA MET A 52 7.00 18.18 21.02
C MET A 52 7.05 17.51 19.64
N LYS A 53 8.26 17.14 19.18
CA LYS A 53 8.42 16.49 17.85
C LYS A 53 7.53 15.25 17.69
N THR A 54 7.34 14.48 18.76
CA THR A 54 6.49 13.27 18.79
C THR A 54 5.01 13.58 18.61
N GLU A 55 4.52 14.66 19.22
CA GLU A 55 3.14 15.12 19.09
C GLU A 55 2.87 15.67 17.69
N LEU A 56 3.81 16.47 17.16
CA LEU A 56 3.77 16.94 15.77
C LEU A 56 3.75 15.77 14.78
N TRP A 57 4.59 14.74 15.00
CA TRP A 57 4.58 13.53 14.20
C TRP A 57 3.20 12.86 14.21
N TYR A 58 2.60 12.68 15.39
CA TYR A 58 1.29 12.03 15.49
C TYR A 58 0.21 12.79 14.70
N LYS A 59 0.17 14.12 14.85
CA LYS A 59 -0.77 14.98 14.11
C LYS A 59 -0.56 14.91 12.60
N VAL A 60 0.69 15.02 12.16
CA VAL A 60 1.04 14.93 10.73
C VAL A 60 0.72 13.53 10.18
N ASN A 61 1.07 12.47 10.90
CA ASN A 61 0.81 11.10 10.47
C ASN A 61 -0.70 10.82 10.36
N LYS A 62 -1.50 11.32 11.31
CA LYS A 62 -2.96 11.21 11.22
C LYS A 62 -3.49 11.92 9.98
N TYR A 63 -3.07 13.16 9.73
CA TYR A 63 -3.45 13.91 8.53
C TYR A 63 -3.05 13.17 7.24
N VAL A 64 -1.84 12.62 7.20
CA VAL A 64 -1.34 11.87 6.04
C VAL A 64 -2.18 10.63 5.76
N GLN A 65 -2.56 9.87 6.79
CA GLN A 65 -3.40 8.67 6.63
C GLN A 65 -4.79 8.98 6.08
N GLU A 66 -5.33 10.15 6.39
CA GLU A 66 -6.67 10.55 6.02
C GLU A 66 -6.74 11.24 4.65
N TYR A 67 -5.78 12.13 4.36
CA TYR A 67 -5.88 13.05 3.22
C TYR A 67 -4.82 12.84 2.13
N VAL A 68 -3.73 12.12 2.41
CA VAL A 68 -2.63 11.97 1.45
C VAL A 68 -2.73 10.62 0.75
N LYS A 69 -3.00 10.66 -0.56
CA LYS A 69 -2.97 9.46 -1.39
C LYS A 69 -1.53 8.94 -1.56
N PRO A 70 -1.31 7.62 -1.48
CA PRO A 70 -0.05 6.99 -1.86
C PRO A 70 0.31 7.27 -3.32
N VAL A 71 1.62 7.32 -3.64
CA VAL A 71 2.11 7.67 -4.98
C VAL A 71 1.57 6.73 -6.05
N VAL A 72 1.50 5.42 -5.76
CA VAL A 72 0.98 4.41 -6.69
C VAL A 72 -0.49 4.66 -7.05
N CYS A 73 -1.31 5.11 -6.11
CA CYS A 73 -2.72 5.43 -6.37
C CYS A 73 -2.83 6.60 -7.34
N SER A 74 -2.08 7.68 -7.11
CA SER A 74 -2.06 8.83 -8.01
C SER A 74 -1.53 8.48 -9.41
N MET A 75 -0.54 7.58 -9.50
CA MET A 75 -0.02 7.11 -10.79
C MET A 75 -1.08 6.30 -11.55
N SER A 76 -1.77 5.37 -10.89
CA SER A 76 -2.84 4.59 -11.51
C SER A 76 -4.00 5.47 -11.97
N GLU A 77 -4.43 6.42 -11.15
CA GLU A 77 -5.51 7.36 -11.49
C GLU A 77 -5.15 8.22 -12.71
N ALA A 78 -3.88 8.65 -12.83
CA ALA A 78 -3.39 9.42 -13.97
C ALA A 78 -3.47 8.65 -15.30
N GLU A 79 -3.33 7.32 -15.24
CA GLU A 79 -3.49 6.41 -16.38
C GLU A 79 -4.96 5.96 -16.58
N GLY A 80 -5.91 6.50 -15.81
CA GLY A 80 -7.34 6.17 -15.91
C GLY A 80 -7.72 4.85 -15.22
N HIS A 81 -6.87 4.33 -14.33
CA HIS A 81 -7.15 3.13 -13.55
C HIS A 81 -7.71 3.46 -12.17
N GLU A 82 -8.73 2.71 -11.76
CA GLU A 82 -9.23 2.72 -10.40
C GLU A 82 -8.42 1.75 -9.53
N VAL A 83 -8.04 2.19 -8.32
CA VAL A 83 -7.31 1.35 -7.35
C VAL A 83 -8.25 0.87 -6.27
N THR A 84 -8.41 -0.45 -6.18
CA THR A 84 -9.15 -1.12 -5.12
C THR A 84 -8.19 -1.81 -4.16
N PHE A 85 -8.51 -1.80 -2.86
CA PHE A 85 -7.72 -2.48 -1.84
C PHE A 85 -8.40 -3.78 -1.41
N SER A 86 -7.63 -4.87 -1.34
CA SER A 86 -8.09 -6.11 -0.70
C SER A 86 -7.98 -5.99 0.83
N PRO A 87 -8.87 -6.66 1.58
CA PRO A 87 -8.76 -6.71 3.03
C PRO A 87 -7.47 -7.40 3.50
N PRO A 88 -6.90 -6.97 4.64
CA PRO A 88 -5.74 -7.63 5.21
C PRO A 88 -6.06 -9.08 5.60
N TYR A 89 -5.10 -9.99 5.41
CA TYR A 89 -5.21 -11.43 5.73
C TYR A 89 -6.21 -12.24 4.91
N HIS A 90 -6.71 -11.68 3.80
CA HIS A 90 -7.66 -12.35 2.91
C HIS A 90 -7.07 -12.53 1.50
N SER A 91 -5.90 -13.16 1.42
CA SER A 91 -5.24 -13.45 0.13
C SER A 91 -6.03 -14.43 -0.73
N ASP A 92 -6.99 -15.16 -0.15
CA ASP A 92 -7.95 -16.01 -0.86
C ASP A 92 -8.88 -15.21 -1.78
N LEU A 93 -9.06 -13.91 -1.51
CA LEU A 93 -9.84 -13.01 -2.36
C LEU A 93 -9.04 -12.43 -3.53
N ASP A 94 -7.71 -12.60 -3.54
CA ASP A 94 -6.84 -12.06 -4.59
C ASP A 94 -6.74 -13.08 -5.75
N PRO A 95 -7.34 -12.82 -6.93
CA PRO A 95 -7.40 -13.82 -8.00
C PRO A 95 -6.02 -14.26 -8.52
N ILE A 96 -4.99 -13.43 -8.33
CA ILE A 96 -3.61 -13.76 -8.71
C ILE A 96 -3.04 -14.93 -7.91
N GLU A 97 -3.46 -15.12 -6.66
CA GLU A 97 -3.00 -16.26 -5.83
C GLU A 97 -3.48 -17.59 -6.41
N LEU A 98 -4.69 -17.62 -6.98
CA LEU A 98 -5.20 -18.78 -7.70
C LEU A 98 -4.36 -19.08 -8.95
N ILE A 99 -4.07 -18.06 -9.76
CA ILE A 99 -3.21 -18.21 -10.94
C ILE A 99 -1.83 -18.72 -10.53
N TRP A 100 -1.25 -18.16 -9.49
CA TRP A 100 0.03 -18.60 -8.93
C TRP A 100 0.01 -20.03 -8.45
N ALA A 101 -1.06 -20.49 -7.78
CA ALA A 101 -1.18 -21.87 -7.34
C ALA A 101 -1.21 -22.84 -8.53
N ILE A 102 -1.94 -22.51 -9.59
CA ILE A 102 -2.02 -23.30 -10.83
C ILE A 102 -0.65 -23.37 -11.51
N SER A 103 -0.05 -22.21 -11.82
CA SER A 103 1.24 -22.15 -12.54
C SER A 103 2.37 -22.82 -11.76
N LYS A 104 2.45 -22.61 -10.43
CA LYS A 104 3.46 -23.29 -9.58
C LYS A 104 3.24 -24.80 -9.56
N GLY A 105 1.98 -25.26 -9.51
CA GLY A 105 1.66 -26.68 -9.56
C GLY A 105 2.07 -27.32 -10.88
N GLU A 106 1.79 -26.68 -12.01
CA GLU A 106 2.16 -27.17 -13.35
C GLU A 106 3.66 -27.26 -13.57
N VAL A 107 4.39 -26.16 -13.28
CA VAL A 107 5.84 -26.12 -13.44
C VAL A 107 6.53 -27.05 -12.43
N GLY A 108 6.01 -27.11 -11.19
CA GLY A 108 6.53 -27.96 -10.13
C GLY A 108 6.44 -29.45 -10.44
N ARG A 109 5.36 -29.91 -11.10
CA ARG A 109 5.22 -31.32 -11.53
C ARG A 109 6.24 -31.74 -12.58
N GLN A 110 6.84 -30.80 -13.31
CA GLN A 110 7.89 -31.06 -14.32
C GLN A 110 9.30 -31.01 -13.73
N TYR A 111 9.44 -30.84 -12.42
CA TYR A 111 10.74 -30.76 -11.77
C TYR A 111 11.57 -32.03 -11.99
N SER A 112 12.83 -31.82 -12.37
CA SER A 112 13.83 -32.88 -12.53
C SER A 112 15.21 -32.38 -12.07
N MET A 113 16.10 -33.31 -11.74
CA MET A 113 17.49 -32.99 -11.39
C MET A 113 18.15 -32.23 -12.55
N GLY A 114 18.79 -31.09 -12.24
CA GLY A 114 19.38 -30.20 -13.24
C GLY A 114 18.47 -29.04 -13.70
N THR A 115 17.24 -28.94 -13.17
CA THR A 115 16.38 -27.77 -13.41
C THR A 115 17.08 -26.50 -12.92
N ASN A 116 17.25 -25.51 -13.81
CA ASN A 116 17.82 -24.20 -13.53
C ASN A 116 16.82 -23.08 -13.91
N LEU A 117 17.16 -21.83 -13.59
CA LEU A 117 16.26 -20.68 -13.82
C LEU A 117 15.88 -20.48 -15.29
N SER A 118 16.76 -20.79 -16.24
CA SER A 118 16.43 -20.71 -17.67
C SER A 118 15.36 -21.71 -18.04
N ILE A 119 15.50 -22.96 -17.58
CA ILE A 119 14.52 -24.02 -17.82
C ILE A 119 13.18 -23.69 -17.14
N LEU A 120 13.22 -23.11 -15.94
CA LEU A 120 12.00 -22.68 -15.24
C LEU A 120 11.28 -21.55 -15.99
N LYS A 121 12.03 -20.57 -16.52
CA LYS A 121 11.47 -19.51 -17.35
C LYS A 121 10.81 -20.07 -18.62
N ASP A 122 11.50 -20.97 -19.33
CA ASP A 122 10.96 -21.61 -20.53
C ASP A 122 9.68 -22.41 -20.26
N ARG A 123 9.54 -22.99 -19.05
CA ARG A 123 8.33 -23.71 -18.64
C ARG A 123 7.19 -22.76 -18.29
N LEU A 124 7.47 -21.65 -17.62
CA LEU A 124 6.49 -20.62 -17.28
C LEU A 124 5.94 -19.91 -18.53
N GLU A 125 6.77 -19.70 -19.55
CA GLU A 125 6.33 -19.10 -20.83
C GLU A 125 5.46 -20.04 -21.68
N LYS A 126 5.44 -21.35 -21.35
CA LYS A 126 4.69 -22.38 -22.09
C LYS A 126 3.43 -22.87 -21.37
N SER A 127 3.22 -22.49 -20.10
CA SER A 127 1.98 -22.75 -19.36
C SER A 127 0.90 -21.76 -19.76
#